data_AF-A0A1F5BVP1-F1
#
_entry.id   AF-A0A1F5BVP1-F1
#
_cell.length_a   1.000
_cell.length_b   1.000
_cell.length_c   1.000
_cell.angle_alpha   90.00
_cell.angle_beta   90.00
_cell.angle_gamma   90.00
#
_symmetry.space_group_name_H-M   'P 1'
#
loop_
_entity.id
_entity.type
_entity.pdbx_description
1 polymer ?
#
loop_
_entity_poly.entity_id
_entity_poly.type
_entity_poly.pdbx_seq_one_letter_code
_entity_poly.pdbx_strand_id
1 'polypeptide(L)'
;MGLFGPTPPPRVTPEEFKNKVVSQLYVHGFSQKERNEVEELFAGDMYEDKEVDIGIDAGELARKIEWLKTNMDKHILSEEKIAALEAVFRQYM
;
A
#
# COMPACT_ATOMS: atom_id res chain seq x y z
N MET A 1 9.68 -13.30 -33.17
CA MET A 1 10.76 -12.90 -32.23
C MET A 1 10.09 -12.17 -31.08
N GLY A 2 10.32 -12.63 -29.85
CA GLY A 2 9.59 -12.20 -28.66
C GLY A 2 9.97 -10.79 -28.22
N LEU A 3 8.95 -10.00 -27.86
CA LEU A 3 9.06 -8.67 -27.26
C LEU A 3 8.27 -8.60 -25.95
N PHE A 4 8.33 -9.67 -25.15
CA PHE A 4 7.86 -9.64 -23.77
C PHE A 4 9.08 -9.89 -22.90
N GLY A 5 9.73 -8.79 -22.49
CA GLY A 5 10.57 -8.83 -21.30
C GLY A 5 9.74 -9.32 -20.09
N PRO A 6 10.38 -9.75 -19.00
CA PRO A 6 9.66 -10.18 -17.80
C PRO A 6 8.66 -9.09 -17.42
N THR A 7 7.38 -9.47 -17.35
CA THR A 7 6.33 -8.59 -16.86
C THR A 7 6.78 -8.05 -15.51
N PRO A 8 6.83 -6.72 -15.28
CA PRO A 8 7.17 -6.21 -13.97
C PRO A 8 6.26 -6.85 -12.92
N PRO A 9 6.79 -7.14 -11.72
CA PRO A 9 5.98 -7.70 -10.65
C PRO A 9 4.73 -6.83 -10.44
N PRO A 10 3.59 -7.44 -10.10
CA PRO A 10 2.36 -6.70 -9.88
C PRO A 10 2.58 -5.67 -8.78
N ARG A 11 2.37 -4.40 -9.14
CA ARG A 11 2.49 -3.24 -8.27
C ARG A 11 1.14 -2.57 -8.18
N VAL A 12 0.78 -2.13 -6.98
CA VAL A 12 -0.39 -1.26 -6.80
C VAL A 12 0.00 0.12 -7.28
N THR A 13 -0.54 0.52 -8.43
CA THR A 13 -0.30 1.85 -9.00
C THR A 13 -0.96 2.95 -8.15
N PRO A 14 -0.55 4.22 -8.27
CA PRO A 14 -1.19 5.33 -7.56
C PRO A 14 -2.70 5.43 -7.83
N GLU A 15 -3.13 5.13 -9.06
CA GLU A 15 -4.55 5.10 -9.43
C GLU A 15 -5.28 3.97 -8.70
N GLU A 16 -4.71 2.77 -8.66
CA GLU A 16 -5.30 1.62 -7.96
C GLU A 16 -5.31 1.81 -6.46
N PHE A 17 -4.27 2.43 -5.89
CA PHE A 17 -4.27 2.77 -4.49
C PHE A 17 -5.46 3.69 -4.17
N LYS A 18 -5.60 4.79 -4.92
CA LYS A 18 -6.68 5.77 -4.69
C LYS A 18 -8.07 5.19 -4.91
N ASN A 19 -8.25 4.39 -5.97
CA ASN A 19 -9.58 3.91 -6.38
C ASN A 19 -9.99 2.61 -5.69
N LYS A 20 -9.03 1.71 -5.43
CA LYS A 20 -9.30 0.36 -4.91
C LYS A 20 -8.93 0.27 -3.44
N VAL A 21 -7.68 0.57 -3.07
CA VAL A 21 -7.20 0.41 -1.69
C VAL A 21 -7.95 1.34 -0.74
N VAL A 22 -7.96 2.66 -0.99
CA VAL A 22 -8.63 3.63 -0.11
C VAL A 22 -10.13 3.33 0.04
N SER A 23 -10.77 2.87 -1.03
CA SER A 23 -12.18 2.46 -1.02
C SER A 23 -12.40 1.23 -0.13
N GLN A 24 -11.56 0.21 -0.23
CA GLN A 24 -11.63 -0.97 0.63
C GLN A 24 -11.34 -0.62 2.10
N LEU A 25 -10.36 0.26 2.37
CA LEU A 25 -10.09 0.71 3.74
C LEU A 25 -11.32 1.39 4.38
N TYR A 26 -12.09 2.14 3.59
CA TYR A 26 -13.37 2.68 4.06
C TYR A 26 -14.37 1.58 4.43
N VAL A 27 -14.51 0.54 3.60
CA VAL A 27 -15.37 -0.63 3.87
C VAL A 27 -14.91 -1.37 5.14
N HIS A 28 -13.61 -1.45 5.38
CA HIS A 28 -13.00 -2.05 6.57
C HIS A 28 -13.05 -1.15 7.82
N GLY A 29 -13.77 -0.03 7.78
CA GLY A 29 -14.02 0.81 8.97
C GLY A 29 -12.85 1.71 9.35
N PHE A 30 -11.97 2.04 8.41
CA PHE A 30 -10.93 3.04 8.64
C PHE A 30 -11.55 4.44 8.67
N SER A 31 -11.25 5.18 9.73
CA SER A 31 -11.59 6.59 9.84
C SER A 31 -10.85 7.42 8.79
N GLN A 32 -11.26 8.68 8.62
CA GLN A 32 -10.54 9.59 7.73
C GLN A 32 -9.08 9.78 8.16
N LYS A 33 -8.81 9.90 9.46
CA LYS A 33 -7.45 10.09 9.96
C LYS A 33 -6.57 8.88 9.66
N GLU A 34 -7.09 7.67 9.86
CA GLU A 34 -6.34 6.43 9.60
C GLU A 34 -6.08 6.23 8.11
N ARG A 35 -7.03 6.59 7.24
CA ARG A 35 -6.79 6.57 5.80
C ARG A 35 -5.71 7.57 5.42
N ASN A 36 -5.78 8.80 5.91
CA ASN A 36 -4.73 9.80 5.66
C ASN A 36 -3.34 9.31 6.11
N GLU A 37 -3.25 8.69 7.29
CA GLU A 37 -2.00 8.08 7.78
C GLU A 37 -1.45 7.03 6.81
N VAL A 38 -2.34 6.17 6.27
CA VAL A 38 -1.97 5.18 5.25
C VAL A 38 -1.52 5.87 3.96
N GLU A 39 -2.23 6.90 3.49
CA GLU A 39 -1.82 7.66 2.31
C GLU A 39 -0.43 8.30 2.49
N GLU A 40 -0.17 8.90 3.66
CA GLU A 40 1.13 9.50 3.98
C GLU A 40 2.25 8.45 4.06
N LEU A 41 1.98 7.29 4.66
CA LEU A 41 2.92 6.17 4.77
C LEU A 41 3.41 5.69 3.39
N PHE A 42 2.52 5.65 2.40
CA PHE A 42 2.82 5.19 1.05
C PHE A 42 3.03 6.32 0.02
N ALA A 43 2.93 7.59 0.44
CA ALA A 43 3.10 8.73 -0.46
C ALA A 43 4.47 8.71 -1.15
N GLY A 44 5.52 8.31 -0.43
CA GLY A 44 6.87 8.20 -0.98
C GLY A 44 6.94 7.31 -2.21
N ASP A 45 6.33 6.13 -2.17
CA ASP A 45 6.40 5.15 -3.28
C ASP A 45 5.41 5.50 -4.42
N MET A 46 4.40 6.33 -4.14
CA MET A 46 3.46 6.81 -5.17
C MET A 46 3.96 7.99 -6.00
N TYR A 47 4.92 8.75 -5.48
CA TYR A 47 5.44 9.96 -6.12
C TYR A 47 6.94 9.86 -6.43
N GLU A 48 7.47 8.66 -6.64
CA GLU A 48 8.87 8.48 -7.04
C GLU A 48 9.17 9.12 -8.41
N ASP A 49 10.38 9.66 -8.55
CA ASP A 49 10.84 10.36 -9.77
C ASP A 49 10.99 9.43 -10.99
N LYS A 50 11.12 8.12 -10.77
CA LYS A 50 11.30 7.12 -11.81
C LYS A 50 10.00 6.36 -12.04
N GLU A 51 9.46 6.45 -13.25
CA GLU A 51 8.23 5.76 -13.65
C GLU A 51 8.27 4.24 -13.42
N VAL A 52 9.47 3.64 -13.51
CA VAL A 52 9.68 2.20 -13.26
C VAL A 52 9.61 1.81 -11.79
N ASP A 53 9.67 2.76 -10.87
CA ASP A 53 9.65 2.56 -9.42
C ASP A 53 8.33 3.08 -8.80
N ILE A 54 7.44 3.69 -9.60
CA ILE A 54 6.13 4.16 -9.15
C ILE A 54 5.21 2.99 -8.76
N GLY A 55 4.60 3.12 -7.59
CA GLY A 55 3.63 2.19 -7.05
C GLY A 55 4.21 1.39 -5.89
N ILE A 56 3.45 0.40 -5.42
CA ILE A 56 3.82 -0.39 -4.24
C ILE A 56 3.95 -1.84 -4.66
N ASP A 57 5.14 -2.42 -4.51
CA ASP A 57 5.39 -3.84 -4.67
C ASP A 57 5.18 -4.63 -3.35
N ALA A 58 5.14 -5.96 -3.46
CA ALA A 58 4.92 -6.83 -2.31
C ALA A 58 6.02 -6.73 -1.23
N GLY A 59 7.26 -6.44 -1.62
CA GLY A 59 8.38 -6.24 -0.71
C GLY A 59 8.29 -4.91 0.04
N GLU A 60 7.89 -3.85 -0.65
CA GLU A 60 7.60 -2.54 -0.05
C GLU A 60 6.48 -2.63 0.97
N LEU A 61 5.36 -3.27 0.60
CA LEU A 61 4.27 -3.53 1.52
C LEU A 61 4.76 -4.28 2.77
N ALA A 62 5.52 -5.37 2.60
CA ALA A 62 6.01 -6.15 3.73
C ALA A 62 6.86 -5.30 4.69
N ARG A 63 7.77 -4.47 4.17
CA ARG A 63 8.58 -3.56 4.98
C ARG A 63 7.74 -2.53 5.73
N LYS A 64 6.72 -1.94 5.10
CA LYS A 64 5.86 -0.96 5.76
C LYS A 64 4.95 -1.60 6.81
N ILE A 65 4.42 -2.79 6.54
CA ILE A 65 3.64 -3.55 7.51
C ILE A 65 4.48 -3.95 8.72
N GLU A 66 5.73 -4.36 8.51
CA GLU A 66 6.67 -4.62 9.61
C GLU A 66 6.97 -3.34 10.41
N TRP A 67 7.18 -2.21 9.72
CA TRP A 67 7.38 -0.92 10.38
C TRP A 67 6.16 -0.53 11.23
N LEU A 68 4.94 -0.67 10.72
CA LEU A 68 3.71 -0.42 11.49
C LEU A 68 3.65 -1.33 12.73
N LYS A 69 3.84 -2.64 12.58
CA LYS A 69 3.81 -3.60 13.70
C LYS A 69 4.87 -3.29 14.77
N THR A 70 6.03 -2.77 14.38
CA THR A 70 7.13 -2.45 15.30
C THR A 70 7.02 -1.05 15.91
N ASN A 71 6.27 -0.13 15.28
CA ASN A 71 6.13 1.27 15.69
C ASN A 71 4.68 1.63 16.03
N MET A 72 4.00 0.76 16.78
CA MET A 72 2.60 0.94 17.20
C MET A 72 2.34 2.23 17.99
N ASP A 73 3.37 2.86 18.58
CA ASP A 73 3.29 4.14 19.28
C ASP A 73 3.40 5.36 18.34
N LYS A 74 3.82 5.16 17.08
CA LYS A 74 4.06 6.24 16.11
C LYS A 74 2.89 6.54 15.20
N HIS A 75 1.89 5.67 15.17
CA HIS A 75 0.72 5.80 14.32
C HIS A 75 -0.56 5.46 15.09
N ILE A 76 -1.71 5.69 14.46
CA ILE A 76 -3.02 5.48 15.08
C ILE A 76 -3.69 4.13 14.70
N LEU A 77 -3.08 3.35 13.81
CA LEU A 77 -3.62 2.06 13.37
C LEU A 77 -3.51 0.99 14.48
N SER A 78 -4.55 0.19 14.67
CA SER A 78 -4.52 -1.01 15.51
C SER A 78 -3.93 -2.21 14.76
N GLU A 79 -3.49 -3.23 15.48
CA GLU A 79 -2.97 -4.47 14.86
C GLU A 79 -3.98 -5.12 13.90
N GLU A 80 -5.27 -5.12 14.27
CA GLU A 80 -6.36 -5.61 13.41
C GLU A 80 -6.46 -4.82 12.11
N LYS A 81 -6.28 -3.49 12.17
CA LYS A 81 -6.26 -2.63 10.98
C LYS A 81 -5.02 -2.84 10.14
N ILE A 82 -3.86 -3.07 10.75
CA ILE A 82 -2.65 -3.41 9.99
C ILE A 82 -2.85 -4.74 9.25
N ALA A 83 -3.46 -5.73 9.88
CA ALA A 83 -3.79 -7.00 9.23
C ALA A 83 -4.80 -6.82 8.09
N ALA A 84 -5.84 -5.99 8.28
CA ALA A 84 -6.80 -5.66 7.24
C ALA A 84 -6.14 -4.92 6.06
N LEU A 85 -5.25 -3.97 6.34
CA LEU A 85 -4.46 -3.25 5.33
C LEU A 85 -3.63 -4.22 4.49
N GLU A 86 -2.88 -5.11 5.14
CA GLU A 86 -2.09 -6.14 4.45
C GLU A 86 -2.99 -7.02 3.56
N ALA A 87 -4.14 -7.46 4.07
CA ALA A 87 -5.09 -8.28 3.33
C ALA A 87 -5.65 -7.55 2.10
N VAL A 88 -6.00 -6.27 2.22
CA VAL A 88 -6.49 -5.44 1.10
C VAL A 88 -5.44 -5.34 0.01
N PHE A 89 -4.19 -5.03 0.36
CA PHE A 89 -3.12 -4.92 -0.63
C PHE A 89 -2.83 -6.24 -1.34
N ARG A 90 -2.83 -7.37 -0.61
CA ARG A 90 -2.64 -8.71 -1.18
C ARG A 90 -3.73 -9.14 -2.16
N GLN A 91 -4.89 -8.49 -2.19
CA GLN A 91 -5.92 -8.76 -3.20
C GLN A 91 -5.61 -8.14 -4.57
N TYR A 92 -4.71 -7.15 -4.60
CA TYR A 92 -4.39 -6.36 -5.79
C TYR A 92 -2.96 -6.55 -6.30
N MET A 93 -2.19 -7.42 -5.64
CA MET A 93 -0.85 -7.87 -6.02
C MET A 93 -0.90 -9.32 -6.47
#